data_AF-A0A449BJ51-F1
#
_entry.id   AF-A0A449BJ51-F1
#
_cell.length_a   1.000
_cell.length_b   1.000
_cell.length_c   1.000
_cell.angle_alpha   90.00
_cell.angle_beta   90.00
_cell.angle_gamma   90.00
#
_symmetry.space_group_name_H-M   'P 1'
#
loop_
_entity.id
_entity.type
_entity.pdbx_description
1 polymer ?
#
loop_
_entity_poly.entity_id
_entity_poly.type
_entity_poly.pdbx_seq_one_letter_code
_entity_poly.pdbx_strand_id
1 'polypeptide(L)' 'MGRPKGVKNKTESRYWSKEAKYKYVKLVLSGEYSAMELGRKNNVSHGMISNWIRKYNEGGIEAL' A
#
# COMPACT_ATOMS: atom_id res chain seq x y z
N MET A 1 4.22 -28.34 -9.54
CA MET A 1 2.94 -27.58 -9.48
C MET A 1 2.97 -26.71 -8.24
N GLY A 2 2.95 -25.39 -8.40
CA GLY A 2 3.06 -24.44 -7.27
C GLY A 2 2.51 -23.07 -7.63
N ARG A 3 1.17 -23.01 -7.65
CA ARG A 3 0.29 -21.82 -7.72
C ARG A 3 0.27 -20.99 -9.03
N PRO A 4 -0.62 -21.30 -9.99
CA PRO A 4 -1.14 -20.28 -10.86
C PRO A 4 -2.16 -19.46 -10.06
N LYS A 5 -2.00 -18.14 -10.00
CA LYS A 5 -3.11 -17.21 -9.71
C LYS A 5 -2.67 -15.80 -10.06
N GLY A 6 -2.86 -15.46 -11.33
CA GLY A 6 -3.11 -14.07 -11.69
C GLY A 6 -4.42 -13.63 -11.06
N VAL A 7 -4.40 -12.47 -10.41
CA VAL A 7 -5.55 -11.56 -10.41
C VAL A 7 -5.00 -10.18 -10.74
N LYS A 8 -5.15 -9.82 -12.02
CA LYS A 8 -4.99 -8.45 -12.51
C LYS A 8 -6.15 -7.63 -11.97
N ASN A 9 -6.15 -7.28 -10.69
CA ASN A 9 -7.20 -6.42 -10.13
C ASN A 9 -6.81 -4.95 -10.32
N LYS A 10 -7.03 -4.47 -11.55
CA LYS A 10 -7.10 -3.06 -11.90
C LYS A 10 -8.39 -2.46 -11.33
N THR A 11 -8.52 -2.42 -10.01
CA THR A 11 -9.72 -1.85 -9.35
C THR A 11 -9.43 -1.23 -7.97
N GLU A 12 -8.30 -0.54 -7.79
CA GLU A 12 -7.93 0.04 -6.49
C GLU A 12 -7.61 1.54 -6.53
N SER A 13 -8.16 2.26 -7.52
CA SER A 13 -8.01 3.73 -7.60
C SER A 13 -9.22 4.50 -7.05
N ARG A 14 -10.29 3.83 -6.60
CA ARG A 14 -11.54 4.53 -6.27
C ARG A 14 -11.67 4.98 -4.80
N TYR A 15 -10.87 4.43 -3.89
CA TYR A 15 -11.00 4.76 -2.45
C TYR A 15 -9.80 5.52 -1.86
N TRP A 16 -8.62 5.45 -2.48
CA TRP A 16 -7.43 6.11 -1.97
C TRP A 16 -6.68 6.85 -3.07
N SER A 17 -6.60 8.18 -2.95
CA SER A 17 -5.77 9.02 -3.81
C SER A 17 -4.29 8.64 -3.67
N LYS A 18 -3.53 8.80 -4.77
CA LYS A 18 -2.08 8.50 -4.81
C LYS A 18 -1.32 9.18 -3.67
N GLU A 19 -1.66 10.45 -3.38
CA GLU A 19 -1.07 11.20 -2.27
C GLU A 19 -1.37 10.60 -0.89
N ALA A 20 -2.58 10.10 -0.67
CA ALA A 20 -2.94 9.47 0.60
C ALA A 20 -2.10 8.20 0.81
N LYS A 21 -2.02 7.34 -0.20
CA LYS A 21 -1.17 6.14 -0.18
C LYS A 21 0.30 6.50 0.07
N TYR A 22 0.81 7.53 -0.60
CA TYR A 22 2.19 7.98 -0.44
C TYR A 22 2.46 8.48 0.98
N LYS A 23 1.53 9.26 1.54
CA LYS A 23 1.61 9.73 2.92
C LYS A 23 1.71 8.55 3.88
N TYR A 24 0.93 7.49 3.68
CA TYR A 24 1.01 6.28 4.50
C TYR A 24 2.36 5.57 4.37
N VAL A 25 2.83 5.32 3.15
CA VAL A 25 4.14 4.69 2.91
C VAL A 25 5.26 5.50 3.54
N LYS A 26 5.23 6.83 3.40
CA LYS A 26 6.23 7.74 3.96
C LYS A 26 6.22 7.73 5.48
N LEU A 27 5.05 7.73 6.13
CA LEU A 27 4.93 7.66 7.59
C LEU A 27 5.51 6.36 8.16
N VAL A 28 5.27 5.23 7.46
CA VAL A 28 5.86 3.94 7.84
C VAL A 28 7.36 3.92 7.61
N LEU A 29 7.83 4.43 6.47
CA LEU A 29 9.24 4.50 6.15
C LEU A 29 10.02 5.43 7.08
N SER A 30 9.39 6.52 7.51
CA SER A 30 9.95 7.48 8.47
C SER A 30 10.00 6.92 9.90
N GLY A 31 9.40 5.75 10.16
CA GLY A 31 9.29 5.16 11.49
C GLY A 31 8.34 5.89 12.44
N GLU A 32 7.56 6.85 11.92
CA GLU A 32 6.64 7.67 12.71
C GLU A 32 5.38 6.86 13.10
N TYR A 33 4.98 5.90 12.27
CA TYR A 33 3.90 4.98 12.54
C TYR A 33 4.23 3.57 12.06
N SER A 34 3.89 2.56 12.85
CA SER A 34 3.93 1.19 12.37
C SER A 34 2.79 0.93 11.38
N ALA A 35 3.02 0.08 10.37
CA ALA A 35 2.00 -0.28 9.39
C ALA A 35 0.71 -0.83 10.05
N MET A 36 0.83 -1.44 11.23
CA MET A 36 -0.31 -1.91 12.00
C MET A 36 -1.10 -0.76 12.66
N GLU A 37 -0.41 0.21 13.26
CA GLU A 37 -1.04 1.38 13.91
C GLU A 37 -1.71 2.30 12.90
N LEU A 38 -0.98 2.58 11.81
CA LEU A 38 -1.48 3.35 10.69
C LEU A 38 -2.68 2.67 10.04
N GLY A 39 -2.59 1.35 9.86
CA GLY A 39 -3.70 0.54 9.35
C GLY A 39 -4.94 0.60 10.25
N ARG A 40 -4.77 0.49 11.57
CA ARG A 40 -5.88 0.64 12.52
C ARG A 40 -6.51 2.03 12.47
N LYS A 41 -5.70 3.09 12.48
CA LYS A 41 -6.17 4.48 12.47
C LYS A 41 -6.93 4.83 11.20
N ASN A 42 -6.51 4.26 10.08
CA ASN A 42 -7.06 4.57 8.76
C ASN A 42 -7.99 3.50 8.19
N ASN A 43 -8.32 2.48 8.98
CA ASN A 43 -9.06 1.29 8.55
C ASN A 43 -8.45 0.61 7.31
N VAL A 44 -7.13 0.70 7.18
CA VAL A 44 -6.36 0.09 6.09
C VAL A 44 -5.78 -1.22 6.60
N SER A 45 -5.95 -2.29 5.83
CA SER A 45 -5.33 -3.57 6.17
C SER A 45 -3.81 -3.48 6.06
N HIS A 46 -3.09 -4.10 7.00
CA HIS A 46 -1.62 -4.17 6.97
C HIS A 46 -1.09 -4.73 5.62
N GLY A 47 -1.81 -5.69 5.03
CA GLY A 47 -1.50 -6.23 3.69
C GLY A 47 -1.56 -5.17 2.57
N MET A 48 -2.46 -4.18 2.66
CA MET A 48 -2.51 -3.07 1.71
C MET A 48 -1.30 -2.16 1.85
N ILE A 49 -0.90 -1.83 3.07
CA ILE A 49 0.28 -0.98 3.33
C ILE A 49 1.55 -1.66 2.83
N SER A 50 1.70 -2.96 3.08
CA SER A 50 2.84 -3.74 2.54
C SER A 50 2.84 -3.75 1.01
N ASN A 51 1.68 -3.92 0.38
CA ASN A 51 1.55 -3.84 -1.08
C ASN A 51 1.89 -2.45 -1.63
N TRP A 52 1.51 -1.39 -0.92
CA TRP A 52 1.86 -0.01 -1.26
C TRP A 52 3.37 0.26 -1.15
N ILE A 53 4.02 -0.22 -0.09
CA ILE A 53 5.49 -0.11 0.06
C ILE A 53 6.20 -0.83 -1.09
N ARG A 54 5.74 -2.04 -1.44
CA ARG A 54 6.31 -2.80 -2.55
C ARG A 54 6.15 -2.08 -3.90
N LYS A 55 4.96 -1.56 -4.18
CA LYS A 55 4.69 -0.76 -5.39
C LYS A 55 5.54 0.52 -5.43
N TYR A 56 5.67 1.19 -4.30
CA TYR A 56 6.52 2.37 -4.17
C TYR A 56 7.99 2.06 -4.46
N ASN A 57 8.49 0.90 -4.02
CA ASN A 57 9.87 0.47 -4.30
C ASN A 57 10.06 0.06 -5.78
N GLU A 58 9.04 -0.50 -6.42
CA GLU A 58 9.10 -0.97 -7.81
C GLU A 58 8.94 0.16 -8.86
N GLY A 59 8.14 1.19 -8.57
CA GLY A 59 7.85 2.26 -9.54
C GLY A 59 7.43 3.60 -8.92
N GLY A 60 7.80 3.84 -7.66
CA GLY A 60 7.58 5.12 -6.99
C GLY A 60 6.11 5.49 -6.77
N ILE A 61 5.83 6.79 -6.70
CA ILE A 61 4.49 7.36 -6.48
C ILE A 61 3.55 7.04 -7.65
N GLU A 62 4.09 6.81 -8.85
CA GLU A 62 3.30 6.52 -10.05
C GLU A 62 2.72 5.10 -10.04
N ALA A 63 3.40 4.15 -9.41
CA ALA A 63 2.97 2.76 -9.27
C ALA A 63 1.97 2.53 -8.11
N LEU A 64 1.71 3.54 -7.28
CA LEU A 64 0.93 3.49 -6.05
C LEU A 64 -0.59 3.66 -6.25
#